data_AF-A0A7V3FTE0-F1
#
_entry.id   AF-A0A7V3FTE0-F1
#
_cell.length_a   1.000
_cell.length_b   1.000
_cell.length_c   1.000
_cell.angle_alpha   90.00
_cell.angle_beta   90.00
_cell.angle_gamma   90.00
#
_symmetry.space_group_name_H-M   'P 1'
#
loop_
_entity.id
_entity.type
_entity.pdbx_description
1 polymer ?
#
loop_
_entity_poly.entity_id
_entity_poly.type
_entity_poly.pdbx_seq_one_letter_code
_entity_poly.pdbx_strand_id
1 'polypeptide(L)'
;MKSITEKAKEEKTSVEEQIYLNALWGIGDEKQRSKAVNNRFKRNPRVGVYDFMLVVTSPEDIGKIPMEVRDIQLKNKDSNFINPFGYFLYQSNNELNNTHVLLSEKKLQVKAVFDLGSGIYVDKLSINKSQFTKDAYNTSCNEGVELYNKAQFKQYFHNIDKDFTVYNVPEIRDVTGENFTKAEYETFRKKYQTKESRAKMYVSTSDCPCKTVNSNNTSKKLSMTVPAVEPGKWRKEHVGLSSRIGFTYGKFRAKIKFPEMLSKDNVWNGITNAFWLLFQEDAEWNKRRDCNAEIAYIPKSEPDNNEALKHSKKSISYSEIDFEIVKESQYWPQTSYANSNSKFKTDNAYNNNEIMVTCTNWDMACHEPKEFNIGAKDYTVDGKTYTLHRWNHYYKALSAKTAAVHDEIFKAPYYYFEIDWQPEKIIWRIGPEKDKLRVICVMDKNISAIPNNQMMIMFTQEWHNEEWWPTAPYKQNFIPFPKKDIIGEILELEIE
;
A
#
# COMPACT_ATOMS: atom_id res chain seq x y z
N MET A 1 -25.93 22.06 3.28
CA MET A 1 -25.10 21.33 4.26
C MET A 1 -26.05 20.38 5.00
N LYS A 2 -25.89 19.06 4.90
CA LYS A 2 -26.79 18.08 5.59
C LYS A 2 -26.67 18.25 7.11
N SER A 3 -27.76 18.08 7.84
CA SER A 3 -27.73 18.06 9.31
C SER A 3 -26.96 16.84 9.83
N ILE A 4 -26.41 16.92 11.05
CA ILE A 4 -25.66 15.81 11.67
C ILE A 4 -26.54 14.56 11.80
N THR A 5 -27.82 14.73 12.13
CA THR A 5 -28.78 13.62 12.24
C THR A 5 -29.01 12.92 10.90
N GLU A 6 -29.10 13.68 9.80
CA GLU A 6 -29.22 13.10 8.45
C GLU A 6 -27.96 12.31 8.07
N LYS A 7 -26.77 12.86 8.33
CA LYS A 7 -25.50 12.16 8.10
C LYS A 7 -25.40 10.89 8.92
N ALA A 8 -25.72 10.94 10.22
CA ALA A 8 -25.67 9.76 11.09
C ALA A 8 -26.59 8.63 10.59
N LYS A 9 -27.78 8.99 10.07
CA LYS A 9 -28.71 8.03 9.47
C LYS A 9 -28.18 7.41 8.18
N GLU A 10 -27.57 8.21 7.31
CA GLU A 10 -26.95 7.78 6.05
C GLU A 10 -25.77 6.83 6.32
N GLU A 11 -24.90 7.20 7.25
CA GLU A 11 -23.70 6.45 7.65
C GLU A 11 -23.98 5.28 8.61
N LYS A 12 -25.26 5.01 8.89
CA LYS A 12 -25.73 3.94 9.80
C LYS A 12 -24.95 3.96 11.13
N THR A 13 -24.89 5.12 11.76
CA THR A 13 -24.16 5.36 13.01
C THR A 13 -24.96 6.23 13.99
N SER A 14 -24.49 6.38 15.23
CA SER A 14 -25.16 7.27 16.20
C SER A 14 -24.83 8.74 15.92
N VAL A 15 -25.69 9.65 16.42
CA VAL A 15 -25.45 11.09 16.30
C VAL A 15 -24.16 11.48 17.02
N GLU A 16 -23.91 10.90 18.20
CA GLU A 16 -22.70 11.13 19.00
C GLU A 16 -21.44 10.69 18.26
N GLU A 17 -21.47 9.50 17.63
CA GLU A 17 -20.37 9.02 16.79
C GLU A 17 -20.16 9.97 15.61
N GLN A 18 -21.22 10.41 14.94
CA GLN A 18 -21.11 11.34 13.81
C GLN A 18 -20.54 12.71 14.21
N ILE A 19 -20.89 13.23 15.40
CA ILE A 19 -20.30 14.45 15.95
C ILE A 19 -18.79 14.26 16.15
N TYR A 20 -18.40 13.14 16.76
CA TYR A 20 -17.00 12.80 17.00
C TYR A 20 -16.21 12.75 15.68
N LEU A 21 -16.71 12.02 14.67
CA LEU A 21 -16.06 11.92 13.36
C LEU A 21 -15.94 13.27 12.66
N ASN A 22 -16.96 14.12 12.72
CA ASN A 22 -16.89 15.48 12.17
C ASN A 22 -15.86 16.35 12.91
N ALA A 23 -15.72 16.19 14.23
CA ALA A 23 -14.72 16.91 15.02
C ALA A 23 -13.29 16.45 14.68
N LEU A 24 -13.06 15.15 14.53
CA LEU A 24 -11.78 14.61 14.04
C LEU A 24 -11.40 15.19 12.68
N TRP A 25 -12.36 15.25 11.75
CA TRP A 25 -12.17 15.86 10.44
C TRP A 25 -11.79 17.35 10.54
N GLY A 26 -12.48 18.12 11.39
CA GLY A 26 -12.18 19.54 11.61
C GLY A 26 -10.78 19.78 12.19
N ILE A 27 -10.37 18.98 13.18
CA ILE A 27 -9.02 19.03 13.76
C ILE A 27 -7.96 18.70 12.70
N GLY A 28 -8.24 17.72 11.84
CA GLY A 28 -7.38 17.36 10.71
C GLY A 28 -7.18 18.53 9.73
N ASP A 29 -8.26 19.22 9.35
CA ASP A 29 -8.23 20.39 8.45
C ASP A 29 -7.48 21.57 9.08
N GLU A 30 -7.69 21.86 10.38
CA GLU A 30 -6.94 22.92 11.08
C GLU A 30 -5.43 22.65 11.14
N LYS A 31 -5.04 21.39 11.40
CA LYS A 31 -3.64 20.96 11.38
C LYS A 31 -2.98 21.25 10.02
N GLN A 32 -3.72 21.15 8.92
CA GLN A 32 -3.20 21.48 7.58
C GLN A 32 -3.00 22.96 7.34
N ARG A 33 -3.87 23.81 7.91
CA ARG A 33 -3.86 25.26 7.68
C ARG A 33 -2.88 26.00 8.58
N SER A 34 -2.51 25.42 9.72
CA SER A 34 -1.61 26.05 10.67
C SER A 34 -0.18 26.17 10.14
N LYS A 35 0.24 27.39 9.80
CA LYS A 35 1.64 27.75 9.46
C LYS A 35 2.55 27.83 10.69
N ALA A 36 1.99 27.79 11.90
CA ALA A 36 2.73 27.95 13.16
C ALA A 36 3.50 26.67 13.58
N VAL A 37 3.27 25.53 12.91
CA VAL A 37 3.87 24.24 13.25
C VAL A 37 4.89 23.83 12.19
N ASN A 38 6.11 23.46 12.64
CA ASN A 38 7.13 22.88 11.75
C ASN A 38 6.67 21.50 11.26
N ASN A 39 6.16 21.45 10.03
CA ASN A 39 5.64 20.25 9.39
C ASN A 39 6.76 19.33 8.87
N ARG A 40 7.65 18.86 9.75
CA ARG A 40 8.78 17.98 9.38
C ARG A 40 8.35 16.73 8.63
N PHE A 41 7.15 16.22 8.91
CA PHE A 41 6.56 15.04 8.24
C PHE A 41 6.28 15.27 6.75
N LYS A 42 6.21 16.52 6.28
CA LYS A 42 6.04 16.87 4.85
C LYS A 42 7.37 16.87 4.08
N ARG A 43 8.49 16.71 4.77
CA ARG A 43 9.82 16.65 4.15
C ARG A 43 10.05 15.22 3.69
N ASN A 44 10.37 15.04 2.41
CA ASN A 44 10.79 13.76 1.87
C ASN A 44 12.27 13.52 2.21
N PRO A 45 12.61 12.54 3.08
CA PRO A 45 13.99 12.17 3.31
C PRO A 45 14.57 11.56 2.03
N ARG A 46 15.69 12.11 1.54
CA ARG A 46 16.29 11.68 0.28
C ARG A 46 17.32 10.58 0.56
N VAL A 47 17.05 9.38 0.04
CA VAL A 47 17.97 8.24 0.03
C VAL A 47 18.61 8.08 -1.34
N GLY A 48 19.63 7.23 -1.44
CA GLY A 48 20.30 6.90 -2.68
C GLY A 48 21.78 7.25 -2.69
N VAL A 49 22.35 7.27 -3.89
CA VAL A 49 23.77 7.55 -4.13
C VAL A 49 23.93 8.99 -4.59
N TYR A 50 24.72 9.77 -3.87
CA TYR A 50 25.01 11.16 -4.16
C TYR A 50 26.40 11.31 -4.76
N ASP A 51 26.44 11.98 -5.91
CA ASP A 51 27.65 12.47 -6.55
C ASP A 51 27.95 13.90 -6.10
N PHE A 52 29.23 14.26 -6.01
CA PHE A 52 29.67 15.59 -5.60
C PHE A 52 30.49 16.24 -6.70
N MET A 53 30.13 17.46 -7.06
CA MET A 53 30.85 18.28 -8.03
C MET A 53 31.26 19.60 -7.37
N LEU A 54 32.54 19.92 -7.42
CA LEU A 54 33.07 21.21 -7.01
C LEU A 54 33.29 22.06 -8.28
N VAL A 55 32.70 23.26 -8.28
CA VAL A 55 32.92 24.25 -9.32
C VAL A 55 33.62 25.44 -8.70
N VAL A 56 34.81 25.74 -9.19
CA VAL A 56 35.59 26.92 -8.80
C VAL A 56 35.64 27.85 -9.98
N THR A 57 35.17 29.08 -9.82
CA THR A 57 35.05 30.06 -10.91
C THR A 57 35.59 31.42 -10.47
N SER A 58 36.03 32.23 -11.43
CA SER A 58 36.45 33.60 -11.17
C SER A 58 35.25 34.56 -11.07
N PRO A 59 35.42 35.76 -10.48
CA PRO A 59 34.40 36.80 -10.52
C PRO A 59 34.00 37.25 -11.95
N GLU A 60 34.88 37.06 -12.94
CA GLU A 60 34.57 37.36 -14.33
C GLU A 60 33.60 36.32 -14.91
N ASP A 61 33.89 35.04 -14.70
CA ASP A 61 33.12 33.94 -15.27
C ASP A 61 31.80 33.70 -14.55
N ILE A 62 31.71 33.99 -13.25
CA ILE A 62 30.45 33.86 -12.50
C ILE A 62 29.32 34.73 -13.08
N GLY A 63 29.67 35.85 -13.74
CA GLY A 63 28.71 36.72 -14.44
C GLY A 63 28.20 36.14 -15.76
N LYS A 64 28.94 35.19 -16.35
CA LYS A 64 28.59 34.50 -17.60
C LYS A 64 27.73 33.26 -17.35
N ILE A 65 27.77 32.71 -16.14
CA ILE A 65 26.92 31.59 -15.75
C ILE A 65 25.45 32.05 -15.67
N PRO A 66 24.51 31.40 -16.38
CA PRO A 66 23.09 31.75 -16.33
C PRO A 66 22.54 31.79 -14.90
N MET A 67 21.68 32.75 -14.60
CA MET A 67 21.13 32.92 -13.25
C MET A 67 20.34 31.70 -12.79
N GLU A 68 19.65 31.02 -13.69
CA GLU A 68 18.93 29.77 -13.44
C GLU A 68 19.83 28.56 -13.15
N VAL A 69 21.12 28.64 -13.45
CA VAL A 69 22.13 27.64 -13.01
C VAL A 69 22.65 27.97 -11.61
N ARG A 70 22.79 29.28 -11.30
CA ARG A 70 23.26 29.78 -10.00
C ARG A 70 22.19 29.69 -8.92
N ASP A 71 20.95 29.91 -9.30
CA ASP A 71 19.75 29.80 -8.46
C ASP A 71 18.77 28.84 -9.12
N ILE A 72 18.78 27.59 -8.62
CA ILE A 72 17.95 26.49 -9.12
C ILE A 72 16.44 26.69 -8.90
N GLN A 73 16.03 27.77 -8.23
CA GLN A 73 14.63 28.14 -8.10
C GLN A 73 14.09 28.87 -9.34
N LEU A 74 14.98 29.38 -10.19
CA LEU A 74 14.62 30.11 -11.40
C LEU A 74 14.47 29.17 -12.59
N LYS A 75 13.55 29.55 -13.49
CA LYS A 75 13.37 28.91 -14.79
C LYS A 75 14.04 29.74 -15.87
N ASN A 76 14.49 29.08 -16.93
CA ASN A 76 14.97 29.75 -18.13
C ASN A 76 13.79 30.37 -18.93
N LYS A 77 14.11 31.01 -20.06
CA LYS A 77 13.12 31.67 -20.93
C LYS A 77 12.04 30.73 -21.49
N ASP A 78 12.35 29.44 -21.59
CA ASP A 78 11.43 28.40 -22.06
C ASP A 78 10.62 27.78 -20.90
N SER A 79 10.64 28.39 -19.72
CA SER A 79 9.98 27.91 -18.50
C SER A 79 10.50 26.56 -17.98
N ASN A 80 11.73 26.19 -18.34
CA ASN A 80 12.41 24.96 -17.91
C ASN A 80 13.40 25.24 -16.79
N PHE A 81 13.57 24.28 -15.89
CA PHE A 81 14.67 24.30 -14.92
C PHE A 81 15.94 23.78 -15.56
N ILE A 82 17.09 24.40 -15.25
CA ILE A 82 18.40 23.92 -15.72
C ILE A 82 19.06 23.14 -14.58
N ASN A 83 19.52 21.92 -14.88
CA ASN A 83 20.28 21.12 -13.94
C ASN A 83 21.74 21.61 -13.90
N PRO A 84 22.25 22.12 -12.75
CA PRO A 84 23.63 22.60 -12.67
C PRO A 84 24.67 21.53 -12.98
N PHE A 85 24.44 20.27 -12.59
CA PHE A 85 25.31 19.15 -12.95
C PHE A 85 25.43 18.99 -14.46
N GLY A 86 24.30 19.00 -15.15
CA GLY A 86 24.28 18.89 -16.61
C GLY A 86 24.95 20.07 -17.30
N TYR A 87 24.76 21.29 -16.78
CA TYR A 87 25.36 22.50 -17.33
C TYR A 87 26.90 22.44 -17.28
N PHE A 88 27.48 22.22 -16.10
CA PHE A 88 28.94 22.24 -15.92
C PHE A 88 29.67 21.03 -16.53
N LEU A 89 28.98 19.89 -16.72
CA LEU A 89 29.60 18.72 -17.34
C LEU A 89 29.54 18.74 -18.86
N TYR A 90 28.50 19.34 -19.46
CA TYR A 90 28.21 19.17 -20.88
C TYR A 90 28.00 20.47 -21.67
N GLN A 91 27.63 21.57 -21.01
CA GLN A 91 27.19 22.81 -21.69
C GLN A 91 28.14 24.00 -21.46
N SER A 92 29.00 23.96 -20.45
CA SER A 92 29.96 25.04 -20.14
C SER A 92 31.11 25.18 -21.13
N ASN A 93 31.23 24.26 -22.09
CA ASN A 93 32.40 24.17 -22.97
C ASN A 93 32.38 25.25 -24.05
N ASN A 94 32.89 26.44 -23.68
CA ASN A 94 33.76 27.34 -24.46
C ASN A 94 33.76 28.79 -23.95
N GLU A 95 32.92 29.16 -22.98
CA GLU A 95 32.78 30.56 -22.53
C GLU A 95 33.37 30.85 -21.13
N LEU A 96 33.62 29.80 -20.33
CA LEU A 96 34.09 29.91 -18.94
C LEU A 96 35.57 29.53 -18.79
N ASN A 97 36.46 30.34 -19.36
CA ASN A 97 37.90 30.07 -19.46
C ASN A 97 38.62 29.93 -18.11
N ASN A 98 38.07 30.52 -17.05
CA ASN A 98 38.61 30.55 -15.69
C ASN A 98 37.69 29.78 -14.71
N THR A 99 36.99 28.77 -15.20
CA THR A 99 36.15 27.89 -14.39
C THR A 99 36.68 26.46 -14.43
N HIS A 100 36.93 25.91 -13.25
CA HIS A 100 37.37 24.54 -13.07
C HIS A 100 36.25 23.71 -12.45
N VAL A 101 35.98 22.57 -13.05
CA VAL A 101 34.98 21.60 -12.59
C VAL A 101 35.71 20.34 -12.16
N LEU A 102 35.49 19.93 -10.92
CA LEU A 102 36.01 18.68 -10.38
C LEU A 102 34.85 17.80 -9.93
N LEU A 103 34.71 16.63 -10.55
CA LEU A 103 33.79 15.60 -10.10
C LEU A 103 34.51 14.67 -9.12
N SER A 104 33.93 14.47 -7.94
CA SER A 104 34.47 13.53 -6.95
C SER A 104 34.26 12.08 -7.41
N GLU A 105 35.30 11.27 -7.32
CA GLU A 105 35.19 9.81 -7.48
C GLU A 105 34.49 9.14 -6.28
N LYS A 106 34.54 9.79 -5.10
CA LYS A 106 33.83 9.33 -3.91
C LYS A 106 32.36 9.70 -4.00
N LYS A 107 31.50 8.71 -3.74
CA LYS A 107 30.05 8.86 -3.65
C LYS A 107 29.58 8.65 -2.22
N LEU A 108 28.50 9.33 -1.84
CA LEU A 108 27.84 9.10 -0.55
C LEU A 108 26.59 8.24 -0.78
N GLN A 109 26.55 7.06 -0.18
CA GLN A 109 25.34 6.22 -0.16
C GLN A 109 24.57 6.48 1.13
N VAL A 110 23.31 6.90 0.99
CA VAL A 110 22.40 7.17 2.12
C VAL A 110 21.25 6.20 2.04
N LYS A 111 20.97 5.51 3.15
CA LYS A 111 19.77 4.67 3.31
C LYS A 111 19.03 5.02 4.59
N ALA A 112 17.71 4.87 4.56
CA ALA A 112 16.89 4.93 5.77
C ALA A 112 16.73 3.53 6.34
N VAL A 113 17.07 3.33 7.60
CA VAL A 113 16.86 2.07 8.33
C VAL A 113 15.90 2.35 9.48
N PHE A 114 14.80 1.60 9.54
CA PHE A 114 13.77 1.82 10.53
C PHE A 114 14.06 1.02 11.82
N ASP A 115 13.97 1.68 12.97
CA ASP A 115 14.04 1.05 14.29
C ASP A 115 12.68 0.47 14.67
N LEU A 116 12.51 -0.82 14.38
CA LEU A 116 11.32 -1.60 14.73
C LEU A 116 11.09 -1.73 16.25
N GLY A 117 12.10 -1.43 17.06
CA GLY A 117 12.05 -1.41 18.53
C GLY A 117 11.70 -0.05 19.13
N SER A 118 11.53 1.00 18.31
CA SER A 118 11.24 2.37 18.78
C SER A 118 9.83 2.56 19.35
N GLY A 119 9.00 1.51 19.29
CA GLY A 119 7.61 1.52 19.73
C GLY A 119 6.61 1.84 18.61
N ILE A 120 5.33 1.80 18.95
CA ILE A 120 4.19 2.06 18.08
C ILE A 120 3.37 3.20 18.67
N TYR A 121 3.25 4.30 17.94
CA TYR A 121 2.40 5.41 18.37
C TYR A 121 0.92 5.12 18.03
N VAL A 122 0.02 5.39 18.97
CA VAL A 122 -1.43 5.35 18.74
C VAL A 122 -1.90 6.75 18.37
N ASP A 123 -2.22 6.95 17.09
CA ASP A 123 -2.80 8.19 16.59
C ASP A 123 -4.33 8.16 16.79
N LYS A 124 -4.82 8.84 17.83
CA LYS A 124 -6.26 8.91 18.13
C LYS A 124 -7.10 9.40 16.97
N LEU A 125 -6.56 10.29 16.13
CA LEU A 125 -7.31 10.83 15.00
C LEU A 125 -7.54 9.79 13.90
N SER A 126 -6.77 8.70 13.91
CA SER A 126 -6.93 7.58 13.00
C SER A 126 -7.89 6.51 13.52
N ILE A 127 -8.30 6.57 14.79
CA ILE A 127 -9.28 5.64 15.36
C ILE A 127 -10.67 6.11 14.94
N ASN A 128 -11.24 5.48 13.92
CA ASN A 128 -12.56 5.81 13.37
C ASN A 128 -13.73 5.31 14.28
N LYS A 129 -13.59 5.46 15.60
CA LYS A 129 -14.55 5.03 16.63
C LYS A 129 -14.44 5.93 17.88
N SER A 130 -15.57 6.40 18.41
CA SER A 130 -15.59 7.19 19.66
C SER A 130 -15.33 6.37 20.93
N GLN A 131 -15.62 5.06 20.89
CA GLN A 131 -15.46 4.14 22.02
C GLN A 131 -14.29 3.18 21.76
N PHE A 132 -13.26 3.27 22.60
CA PHE A 132 -12.15 2.33 22.66
C PHE A 132 -11.57 2.30 24.08
N THR A 133 -10.95 1.18 24.45
CA THR A 133 -10.28 1.02 25.76
C THR A 133 -8.78 1.23 25.62
N LYS A 134 -8.09 1.50 26.74
CA LYS A 134 -6.63 1.68 26.76
C LYS A 134 -5.91 0.57 27.52
N ASP A 135 -6.59 -0.54 27.80
CA ASP A 135 -6.12 -1.59 28.70
C ASP A 135 -4.86 -2.29 28.19
N ALA A 136 -4.64 -2.30 26.87
CA ALA A 136 -3.44 -2.86 26.24
C ALA A 136 -2.28 -1.86 26.08
N TYR A 137 -2.44 -0.61 26.53
CA TYR A 137 -1.36 0.38 26.46
C TYR A 137 -0.18 -0.07 27.33
N ASN A 138 1.02 0.12 26.80
CA ASN A 138 2.25 -0.19 27.50
C ASN A 138 3.37 0.76 27.07
N THR A 139 4.58 0.59 27.59
CA THR A 139 5.71 1.49 27.31
C THR A 139 6.16 1.50 25.85
N SER A 140 5.86 0.43 25.10
CA SER A 140 6.21 0.29 23.68
C SER A 140 5.05 0.62 22.73
N CYS A 141 3.83 0.77 23.23
CA CYS A 141 2.68 1.15 22.41
C CYS A 141 1.65 1.95 23.23
N ASN A 142 1.45 3.22 22.86
CA ASN A 142 0.49 4.16 23.47
C ASN A 142 0.44 5.49 22.66
N GLU A 143 -0.33 6.45 23.15
CA GLU A 143 -0.55 7.79 22.57
C GLU A 143 0.33 8.90 23.17
N GLY A 144 1.32 8.53 23.99
CA GLY A 144 2.13 9.45 24.78
C GLY A 144 3.18 10.22 23.97
N VAL A 145 3.62 11.36 24.52
CA VAL A 145 4.58 12.29 23.89
C VAL A 145 5.92 11.60 23.56
N GLU A 146 6.36 10.65 24.39
CA GLU A 146 7.59 9.91 24.13
C GLU A 146 7.51 9.13 22.81
N LEU A 147 6.47 8.31 22.64
CA LEU A 147 6.25 7.56 21.40
C LEU A 147 5.92 8.48 20.24
N TYR A 148 5.20 9.58 20.46
CA TYR A 148 5.00 10.59 19.43
C TYR A 148 6.33 11.12 18.86
N ASN A 149 7.36 11.29 19.70
CA ASN A 149 8.65 11.82 19.25
C ASN A 149 9.60 10.76 18.68
N LYS A 150 9.60 9.52 19.21
CA LYS A 150 10.58 8.50 18.83
C LYS A 150 10.06 7.38 17.94
N ALA A 151 8.78 7.01 18.05
CA ALA A 151 8.24 5.85 17.35
C ALA A 151 8.22 6.12 15.84
N GLN A 152 8.75 5.19 15.05
CA GLN A 152 8.74 5.31 13.60
C GLN A 152 7.52 4.66 12.95
N PHE A 153 6.68 3.99 13.76
CA PHE A 153 5.46 3.33 13.33
C PHE A 153 4.26 3.80 14.15
N LYS A 154 3.09 3.63 13.55
CA LYS A 154 1.79 3.78 14.20
C LYS A 154 0.91 2.57 13.91
N GLN A 155 -0.04 2.28 14.79
CA GLN A 155 -1.08 1.32 14.47
C GLN A 155 -1.94 1.86 13.33
N TYR A 156 -2.23 1.02 12.34
CA TYR A 156 -3.12 1.37 11.25
C TYR A 156 -4.52 0.81 11.51
N PHE A 157 -5.49 1.71 11.57
CA PHE A 157 -6.90 1.38 11.68
C PHE A 157 -7.52 1.50 10.29
N HIS A 158 -7.88 0.36 9.71
CA HIS A 158 -8.56 0.27 8.43
C HIS A 158 -9.89 1.01 8.47
N ASN A 159 -10.24 1.65 7.36
CA ASN A 159 -11.60 2.09 7.16
C ASN A 159 -12.49 0.86 6.89
N ILE A 160 -13.55 0.68 7.66
CA ILE A 160 -14.46 -0.45 7.50
C ILE A 160 -15.65 0.02 6.67
N ASP A 161 -15.81 -0.58 5.50
CA ASP A 161 -16.99 -0.37 4.68
C ASP A 161 -18.20 -1.10 5.28
N LYS A 162 -19.18 -0.32 5.73
CA LYS A 162 -20.40 -0.81 6.39
C LYS A 162 -21.50 -1.24 5.40
N ASP A 163 -21.29 -1.05 4.10
CA ASP A 163 -22.19 -1.61 3.09
C ASP A 163 -21.91 -3.10 2.85
N PHE A 164 -20.72 -3.57 3.22
CA PHE A 164 -20.38 -4.99 3.19
C PHE A 164 -20.64 -5.68 4.54
N THR A 165 -21.79 -6.35 4.63
CA THR A 165 -22.08 -7.26 5.76
C THR A 165 -21.57 -8.67 5.46
N VAL A 166 -20.80 -9.23 6.39
CA VAL A 166 -20.34 -10.63 6.33
C VAL A 166 -21.36 -11.54 7.03
N TYR A 167 -21.66 -12.67 6.40
CA TYR A 167 -22.49 -13.72 6.98
C TYR A 167 -21.61 -14.96 7.12
N ASN A 168 -20.85 -15.03 8.21
CA ASN A 168 -19.81 -16.05 8.39
C ASN A 168 -20.36 -17.33 9.02
N VAL A 169 -19.83 -18.49 8.64
CA VAL A 169 -20.11 -19.74 9.35
C VAL A 169 -19.75 -19.61 10.84
N PRO A 170 -20.65 -19.98 11.78
CA PRO A 170 -20.44 -19.84 13.22
C PRO A 170 -19.60 -21.00 13.77
N GLU A 171 -18.48 -21.28 13.12
CA GLU A 171 -17.56 -22.37 13.45
C GLU A 171 -16.18 -21.79 13.74
N ILE A 172 -15.45 -22.39 14.69
CA ILE A 172 -14.10 -21.97 15.09
C ILE A 172 -13.14 -23.10 14.75
N ARG A 173 -12.10 -22.83 13.94
CA ARG A 173 -11.08 -23.81 13.55
C ARG A 173 -9.71 -23.16 13.44
N ASP A 174 -8.67 -23.95 13.68
CA ASP A 174 -7.30 -23.58 13.32
C ASP A 174 -7.03 -24.12 11.90
N VAL A 175 -7.36 -23.33 10.88
CA VAL A 175 -7.38 -23.79 9.47
C VAL A 175 -6.04 -24.41 9.05
N THR A 176 -4.94 -23.73 9.35
CA THR A 176 -3.59 -24.19 8.98
C THR A 176 -3.05 -25.21 9.97
N GLY A 177 -3.19 -24.97 11.28
CA GLY A 177 -2.57 -25.81 12.31
C GLY A 177 -3.28 -27.15 12.55
N GLU A 178 -4.60 -27.23 12.40
CA GLU A 178 -5.39 -28.48 12.52
C GLU A 178 -5.63 -29.15 11.17
N ASN A 179 -5.18 -28.55 10.07
CA ASN A 179 -5.41 -28.99 8.71
C ASN A 179 -6.90 -29.11 8.34
N PHE A 180 -7.60 -27.97 8.35
CA PHE A 180 -8.98 -27.91 7.86
C PHE A 180 -9.05 -28.30 6.37
N THR A 181 -9.90 -29.27 6.07
CA THR A 181 -9.95 -29.95 4.78
C THR A 181 -11.00 -29.37 3.84
N LYS A 182 -10.85 -29.63 2.54
CA LYS A 182 -11.86 -29.30 1.51
C LYS A 182 -13.19 -29.99 1.80
N ALA A 183 -13.17 -31.22 2.32
CA ALA A 183 -14.38 -31.95 2.69
C ALA A 183 -15.14 -31.26 3.84
N GLU A 184 -14.43 -30.72 4.83
CA GLU A 184 -15.03 -29.93 5.90
C GLU A 184 -15.57 -28.58 5.38
N TYR A 185 -14.82 -27.91 4.50
CA TYR A 185 -15.29 -26.70 3.83
C TYR A 185 -16.62 -26.94 3.07
N GLU A 186 -16.71 -28.01 2.29
CA GLU A 186 -17.95 -28.38 1.59
C GLU A 186 -19.07 -28.79 2.56
N THR A 187 -18.73 -29.40 3.69
CA THR A 187 -19.69 -29.69 4.76
C THR A 187 -20.26 -28.39 5.35
N PHE A 188 -19.42 -27.39 5.60
CA PHE A 188 -19.86 -26.08 6.05
C PHE A 188 -20.72 -25.38 4.99
N ARG A 189 -20.35 -25.43 3.71
CA ARG A 189 -21.14 -24.85 2.63
C ARG A 189 -22.55 -25.43 2.56
N LYS A 190 -22.68 -26.76 2.69
CA LYS A 190 -23.97 -27.45 2.68
C LYS A 190 -24.78 -27.16 3.93
N LYS A 191 -24.16 -27.27 5.11
CA LYS A 191 -24.80 -27.05 6.42
C LYS A 191 -25.29 -25.62 6.59
N TYR A 192 -24.52 -24.64 6.11
CA TYR A 192 -24.75 -23.20 6.30
C TYR A 192 -25.14 -22.48 5.01
N GLN A 193 -25.90 -23.14 4.13
CA GLN A 193 -26.25 -22.60 2.82
C GLN A 193 -27.06 -21.29 2.91
N THR A 194 -27.94 -21.16 3.91
CA THR A 194 -28.80 -19.97 4.09
C THR A 194 -28.12 -18.90 4.94
N LYS A 195 -28.48 -17.61 4.74
CA LYS A 195 -27.88 -16.49 5.49
C LYS A 195 -28.23 -16.54 6.97
N GLU A 196 -29.42 -17.03 7.31
CA GLU A 196 -29.97 -17.11 8.67
C GLU A 196 -29.23 -18.14 9.52
N SER A 197 -28.59 -19.12 8.88
CA SER A 197 -27.75 -20.12 9.56
C SER A 197 -26.35 -19.60 9.90
N ARG A 198 -26.00 -18.38 9.46
CA ARG A 198 -24.67 -17.77 9.58
C ARG A 198 -24.67 -16.60 10.55
N ALA A 199 -23.53 -16.36 11.19
CA ALA A 199 -23.31 -15.21 12.06
C ALA A 199 -23.19 -13.94 11.20
N LYS A 200 -24.17 -13.04 11.33
CA LYS A 200 -24.13 -11.70 10.73
C LYS A 200 -23.15 -10.81 11.50
N MET A 201 -22.20 -10.21 10.81
CA MET A 201 -21.19 -9.33 11.41
C MET A 201 -20.60 -8.38 10.37
N TYR A 202 -19.83 -7.40 10.85
CA TYR A 202 -18.90 -6.63 10.04
C TYR A 202 -17.48 -7.05 10.40
N VAL A 203 -16.57 -7.04 9.43
CA VAL A 203 -15.15 -7.07 9.78
C VAL A 203 -14.86 -5.77 10.54
N SER A 204 -13.95 -5.84 11.50
CA SER A 204 -13.69 -4.74 12.42
C SER A 204 -12.20 -4.43 12.51
N THR A 205 -11.88 -3.35 13.19
CA THR A 205 -10.55 -3.08 13.74
C THR A 205 -10.63 -3.17 15.26
N SER A 206 -9.48 -3.40 15.91
CA SER A 206 -9.42 -3.53 17.36
C SER A 206 -10.04 -2.34 18.09
N ASP A 207 -10.83 -2.62 19.12
CA ASP A 207 -11.42 -1.66 20.06
C ASP A 207 -10.49 -1.35 21.25
N CYS A 208 -9.32 -1.96 21.28
CA CYS A 208 -8.28 -1.78 22.29
C CYS A 208 -6.94 -1.61 21.55
N PRO A 209 -6.52 -0.37 21.21
CA PRO A 209 -5.24 -0.15 20.53
C PRO A 209 -4.10 -0.80 21.29
N CYS A 210 -3.04 -1.20 20.58
CA CYS A 210 -1.91 -1.98 21.09
C CYS A 210 -2.21 -3.45 21.45
N LYS A 211 -3.47 -3.90 21.41
CA LYS A 211 -3.81 -5.31 21.65
C LYS A 211 -3.33 -6.23 20.52
N THR A 212 -3.48 -5.77 19.28
CA THR A 212 -3.22 -6.56 18.07
C THR A 212 -1.88 -6.24 17.42
N VAL A 213 -1.12 -5.30 17.98
CA VAL A 213 0.20 -4.91 17.47
C VAL A 213 1.19 -4.75 18.62
N ASN A 214 2.42 -5.16 18.41
CA ASN A 214 3.47 -5.08 19.43
C ASN A 214 4.82 -4.69 18.84
N SER A 215 5.61 -3.92 19.59
CA SER A 215 6.99 -3.60 19.27
C SER A 215 7.92 -4.16 20.34
N ASN A 216 8.86 -5.01 19.93
CA ASN A 216 9.85 -5.59 20.82
C ASN A 216 11.21 -4.90 20.59
N ASN A 217 11.66 -4.14 21.59
CA ASN A 217 12.92 -3.41 21.52
C ASN A 217 14.16 -4.33 21.57
N THR A 218 14.09 -5.45 22.28
CA THR A 218 15.21 -6.39 22.41
C THR A 218 15.45 -7.15 21.11
N SER A 219 14.39 -7.68 20.50
CA SER A 219 14.48 -8.42 19.24
C SER A 219 14.37 -7.55 18.00
N LYS A 220 14.19 -6.22 18.16
CA LYS A 220 13.96 -5.25 17.08
C LYS A 220 12.92 -5.74 16.05
N LYS A 221 11.72 -6.06 16.54
CA LYS A 221 10.64 -6.69 15.76
C LYS A 221 9.31 -5.99 16.00
N LEU A 222 8.50 -5.89 14.95
CA LEU A 222 7.06 -5.59 15.07
C LEU A 222 6.26 -6.86 14.82
N SER A 223 5.16 -7.03 15.54
CA SER A 223 4.21 -8.14 15.35
C SER A 223 2.80 -7.60 15.13
N MET A 224 2.06 -8.26 14.26
CA MET A 224 0.63 -8.06 14.00
C MET A 224 -0.10 -9.35 14.33
N THR A 225 -1.18 -9.27 15.11
CA THR A 225 -1.91 -10.42 15.63
C THR A 225 -3.38 -10.29 15.31
N VAL A 226 -3.87 -11.11 14.40
CA VAL A 226 -5.32 -11.32 14.24
C VAL A 226 -5.77 -12.26 15.36
N PRO A 227 -6.64 -11.80 16.27
CA PRO A 227 -6.92 -12.53 17.51
C PRO A 227 -7.79 -13.76 17.26
N ALA A 228 -7.57 -14.80 18.06
CA ALA A 228 -8.46 -15.94 18.21
C ALA A 228 -9.86 -15.50 18.67
N VAL A 229 -10.85 -16.35 18.36
CA VAL A 229 -12.26 -16.09 18.64
C VAL A 229 -12.83 -17.16 19.57
N GLU A 230 -13.57 -16.72 20.58
CA GLU A 230 -14.34 -17.59 21.48
C GLU A 230 -15.77 -17.79 20.96
N PRO A 231 -16.41 -18.94 21.24
CA PRO A 231 -17.80 -19.17 20.88
C PRO A 231 -18.72 -18.05 21.40
N GLY A 232 -19.58 -17.53 20.52
CA GLY A 232 -20.51 -16.45 20.86
C GLY A 232 -19.90 -15.03 20.79
N LYS A 233 -18.58 -14.89 20.62
CA LYS A 233 -17.89 -13.60 20.42
C LYS A 233 -17.41 -13.43 18.98
N TRP A 234 -18.33 -13.60 18.03
CA TRP A 234 -18.06 -13.62 16.59
C TRP A 234 -17.47 -12.32 16.08
N ARG A 235 -16.17 -12.32 15.80
CA ARG A 235 -15.47 -11.18 15.22
C ARG A 235 -14.32 -11.60 14.32
N LYS A 236 -14.02 -10.77 13.35
CA LYS A 236 -12.85 -10.83 12.49
C LYS A 236 -12.27 -9.42 12.49
N GLU A 237 -10.98 -9.32 12.73
CA GLU A 237 -10.29 -8.03 12.83
C GLU A 237 -9.28 -7.91 11.69
N HIS A 238 -9.34 -6.81 10.92
CA HIS A 238 -8.21 -6.35 10.13
C HIS A 238 -7.17 -5.77 11.08
N VAL A 239 -5.90 -6.07 10.83
CA VAL A 239 -4.78 -5.61 11.65
C VAL A 239 -3.74 -4.98 10.75
N GLY A 240 -3.17 -3.85 11.16
CA GLY A 240 -2.14 -3.20 10.37
C GLY A 240 -1.22 -2.28 11.15
N LEU A 241 -0.07 -2.02 10.54
CA LEU A 241 0.93 -1.06 10.95
C LEU A 241 1.25 -0.13 9.79
N SER A 242 1.52 1.13 10.10
CA SER A 242 1.98 2.13 9.14
C SER A 242 3.27 2.76 9.62
N SER A 243 4.18 3.11 8.71
CA SER A 243 5.28 4.01 9.06
C SER A 243 4.73 5.38 9.52
N ARG A 244 5.59 6.21 10.11
CA ARG A 244 5.29 7.63 10.40
C ARG A 244 6.11 8.60 9.54
N ILE A 245 7.00 8.05 8.72
CA ILE A 245 7.87 8.76 7.80
C ILE A 245 7.52 8.30 6.40
N GLY A 246 7.20 9.26 5.54
CA GLY A 246 6.88 9.01 4.14
C GLY A 246 8.03 9.36 3.23
N PHE A 247 8.05 8.71 2.08
CA PHE A 247 9.11 8.85 1.08
C PHE A 247 8.48 9.07 -0.29
N THR A 248 9.23 9.72 -1.19
CA THR A 248 8.93 9.72 -2.62
C THR A 248 10.05 9.02 -3.35
N TYR A 249 9.69 7.92 -4.02
CA TYR A 249 10.60 6.95 -4.66
C TYR A 249 11.52 6.21 -3.68
N GLY A 250 12.23 5.23 -4.22
CA GLY A 250 13.23 4.43 -3.50
C GLY A 250 12.95 2.93 -3.61
N LYS A 251 13.90 2.14 -3.10
CA LYS A 251 13.76 0.69 -2.94
C LYS A 251 13.32 0.38 -1.52
N PHE A 252 12.04 0.15 -1.34
CA PHE A 252 11.45 -0.20 -0.05
C PHE A 252 11.62 -1.70 0.15
N ARG A 253 12.51 -2.09 1.07
CA ARG A 253 12.84 -3.49 1.31
C ARG A 253 12.50 -3.89 2.73
N ALA A 254 11.63 -4.87 2.89
CA ALA A 254 11.17 -5.37 4.17
C ALA A 254 11.47 -6.87 4.32
N LYS A 255 12.01 -7.27 5.47
CA LYS A 255 12.15 -8.67 5.88
C LYS A 255 10.92 -9.03 6.70
N ILE A 256 10.07 -9.90 6.18
CA ILE A 256 8.75 -10.18 6.74
C ILE A 256 8.56 -11.68 6.90
N LYS A 257 7.96 -12.09 8.01
CA LYS A 257 7.38 -13.41 8.21
C LYS A 257 5.87 -13.26 8.25
N PHE A 258 5.22 -13.43 7.10
CA PHE A 258 3.77 -13.51 7.06
C PHE A 258 3.29 -14.88 7.58
N PRO A 259 2.09 -14.95 8.18
CA PRO A 259 1.49 -16.21 8.60
C PRO A 259 1.18 -17.10 7.40
N GLU A 260 1.34 -18.42 7.57
CA GLU A 260 0.86 -19.40 6.59
C GLU A 260 -0.62 -19.19 6.29
N MET A 261 -0.98 -19.23 5.01
CA MET A 261 -2.33 -18.98 4.53
C MET A 261 -3.13 -20.24 4.16
N LEU A 262 -2.45 -21.36 3.84
CA LEU A 262 -3.11 -22.59 3.35
C LEU A 262 -2.95 -23.74 4.35
N SER A 263 -3.99 -24.55 4.50
CA SER A 263 -3.91 -25.88 5.13
C SER A 263 -3.14 -26.86 4.23
N LYS A 264 -2.79 -28.05 4.74
CA LYS A 264 -2.15 -29.10 3.91
C LYS A 264 -3.07 -29.63 2.81
N ASP A 265 -4.37 -29.42 2.94
CA ASP A 265 -5.37 -29.69 1.90
C ASP A 265 -5.72 -28.43 1.08
N ASN A 266 -4.82 -27.44 1.03
CA ASN A 266 -4.91 -26.23 0.22
C ASN A 266 -6.11 -25.32 0.52
N VAL A 267 -6.69 -25.40 1.72
CA VAL A 267 -7.79 -24.52 2.14
C VAL A 267 -7.24 -23.23 2.72
N TRP A 268 -7.75 -22.10 2.22
CA TRP A 268 -7.35 -20.77 2.69
C TRP A 268 -7.90 -20.46 4.09
N ASN A 269 -7.08 -19.84 4.93
CA ASN A 269 -7.48 -19.39 6.27
C ASN A 269 -8.27 -18.07 6.28
N GLY A 270 -8.48 -17.44 5.12
CA GLY A 270 -9.28 -16.22 4.97
C GLY A 270 -8.51 -14.90 5.13
N ILE A 271 -7.20 -14.94 5.40
CA ILE A 271 -6.35 -13.76 5.54
C ILE A 271 -5.58 -13.49 4.24
N THR A 272 -5.67 -12.26 3.76
CA THR A 272 -4.73 -11.65 2.81
C THR A 272 -3.63 -10.95 3.59
N ASN A 273 -2.38 -11.13 3.16
CA ASN A 273 -1.24 -10.42 3.72
C ASN A 273 -0.76 -9.38 2.71
N ALA A 274 -0.43 -8.16 3.15
CA ALA A 274 0.08 -7.13 2.25
C ALA A 274 1.24 -6.32 2.85
N PHE A 275 2.17 -5.95 1.97
CA PHE A 275 3.20 -4.93 2.17
C PHE A 275 3.04 -3.89 1.08
N TRP A 276 2.64 -2.68 1.42
CA TRP A 276 2.17 -1.73 0.41
C TRP A 276 2.54 -0.30 0.76
N LEU A 277 2.43 0.59 -0.24
CA LEU A 277 2.68 2.02 -0.08
C LEU A 277 1.37 2.76 -0.26
N LEU A 278 1.03 3.65 0.68
CA LEU A 278 -0.20 4.45 0.66
C LEU A 278 0.13 5.92 0.75
N PHE A 279 -0.50 6.78 -0.05
CA PHE A 279 -0.36 8.24 0.05
C PHE A 279 -0.44 8.71 1.50
N GLN A 280 0.47 9.60 1.89
CA GLN A 280 0.59 9.97 3.29
C GLN A 280 -0.62 10.73 3.82
N GLU A 281 -1.20 11.60 2.99
CA GLU A 281 -2.32 12.44 3.36
C GLU A 281 -2.99 13.06 2.13
N ASP A 282 -4.29 13.34 2.23
CA ASP A 282 -5.04 14.08 1.21
C ASP A 282 -4.88 15.58 1.44
N ALA A 283 -3.86 16.17 0.81
CA ALA A 283 -3.51 17.57 1.00
C ALA A 283 -2.79 18.15 -0.22
N GLU A 284 -2.91 19.47 -0.43
CA GLU A 284 -2.32 20.17 -1.58
C GLU A 284 -0.82 19.91 -1.76
N TRP A 285 -0.06 19.80 -0.66
CA TRP A 285 1.38 19.55 -0.69
C TRP A 285 1.75 18.13 -1.14
N ASN A 286 0.79 17.19 -1.09
CA ASN A 286 0.99 15.78 -1.39
C ASN A 286 0.23 15.32 -2.65
N LYS A 287 -0.17 16.27 -3.49
CA LYS A 287 -0.77 15.99 -4.79
C LYS A 287 0.22 15.33 -5.74
N ARG A 288 -0.28 14.41 -6.57
CA ARG A 288 0.46 13.83 -7.69
C ARG A 288 0.64 14.86 -8.81
N ARG A 289 1.56 14.60 -9.73
CA ARG A 289 1.66 15.36 -11.00
C ARG A 289 0.34 15.33 -11.74
N ASP A 290 0.08 16.40 -12.47
CA ASP A 290 -1.09 16.52 -13.33
C ASP A 290 -1.18 15.35 -14.32
N CYS A 291 -2.38 14.80 -14.49
CA CYS A 291 -2.75 13.96 -15.63
C CYS A 291 -3.32 14.89 -16.71
N ASN A 292 -2.66 14.97 -17.86
CA ASN A 292 -3.03 15.88 -18.95
C ASN A 292 -3.84 15.21 -20.07
N ALA A 293 -4.33 13.99 -19.84
CA ALA A 293 -5.26 13.32 -20.73
C ALA A 293 -6.68 13.91 -20.62
N GLU A 294 -7.52 13.65 -21.62
CA GLU A 294 -8.94 14.03 -21.61
C GLU A 294 -9.68 13.43 -20.40
N ILE A 295 -9.42 12.15 -20.12
CA ILE A 295 -9.81 11.50 -18.87
C ILE A 295 -8.63 11.56 -17.91
N ALA A 296 -8.68 12.54 -17.01
CA ALA A 296 -7.70 12.73 -15.94
C ALA A 296 -7.91 11.70 -14.80
N TYR A 297 -7.44 11.99 -13.58
CA TYR A 297 -7.61 11.06 -12.47
C TYR A 297 -9.08 10.99 -12.00
N ILE A 298 -9.60 9.78 -11.83
CA ILE A 298 -10.91 9.52 -11.23
C ILE A 298 -10.72 9.26 -9.72
N PRO A 299 -11.33 10.05 -8.81
CA PRO A 299 -11.20 9.82 -7.37
C PRO A 299 -11.66 8.42 -6.91
N LYS A 300 -11.03 7.87 -5.85
CA LYS A 300 -11.30 6.49 -5.36
C LYS A 300 -12.77 6.26 -4.99
N SER A 301 -13.45 7.29 -4.47
CA SER A 301 -14.84 7.25 -4.02
C SER A 301 -15.87 7.26 -5.16
N GLU A 302 -15.48 7.60 -6.38
CA GLU A 302 -16.42 7.63 -7.51
C GLU A 302 -16.81 6.19 -7.90
N PRO A 303 -17.98 5.96 -8.51
CA PRO A 303 -18.33 4.66 -9.08
C PRO A 303 -17.46 4.30 -10.29
N ASP A 304 -17.44 3.03 -10.70
CA ASP A 304 -16.74 2.57 -11.91
C ASP A 304 -17.64 2.62 -13.16
N ASN A 305 -18.19 3.80 -13.46
CA ASN A 305 -19.12 4.02 -14.56
C ASN A 305 -18.91 5.39 -15.25
N ASN A 306 -19.70 5.69 -16.30
CA ASN A 306 -19.59 6.94 -17.06
C ASN A 306 -19.80 8.22 -16.21
N GLU A 307 -20.49 8.15 -15.08
CA GLU A 307 -20.76 9.31 -14.23
C GLU A 307 -19.46 9.84 -13.59
N ALA A 308 -18.52 8.95 -13.30
CA ALA A 308 -17.25 9.27 -12.69
C ALA A 308 -16.39 10.24 -13.53
N LEU A 309 -16.61 10.28 -14.85
CA LEU A 309 -15.90 11.18 -15.77
C LEU A 309 -16.13 12.66 -15.43
N LYS A 310 -17.34 13.00 -14.97
CA LYS A 310 -17.71 14.37 -14.57
C LYS A 310 -16.92 14.85 -13.35
N HIS A 311 -16.37 13.91 -12.58
CA HIS A 311 -15.63 14.15 -11.36
C HIS A 311 -14.12 13.93 -11.53
N SER A 312 -13.66 13.70 -12.76
CA SER A 312 -12.23 13.59 -13.06
C SER A 312 -11.50 14.88 -12.66
N LYS A 313 -10.30 14.72 -12.10
CA LYS A 313 -9.48 15.81 -11.57
C LYS A 313 -8.11 15.74 -12.20
N LYS A 314 -7.60 16.91 -12.60
CA LYS A 314 -6.25 17.05 -13.16
C LYS A 314 -5.17 16.50 -12.22
N SER A 315 -5.33 16.71 -10.92
CA SER A 315 -4.43 16.19 -9.88
C SER A 315 -5.20 15.83 -8.62
N ILE A 316 -4.75 14.78 -7.95
CA ILE A 316 -5.27 14.25 -6.68
C ILE A 316 -4.11 13.76 -5.79
N SER A 317 -4.37 13.58 -4.50
CA SER A 317 -3.38 13.04 -3.56
C SER A 317 -3.35 11.52 -3.52
N TYR A 318 -4.46 10.84 -3.85
CA TYR A 318 -4.54 9.40 -3.68
C TYR A 318 -3.57 8.65 -4.60
N SER A 319 -2.72 7.83 -3.99
CA SER A 319 -1.81 6.88 -4.63
C SER A 319 -1.65 5.68 -3.71
N GLU A 320 -1.51 4.52 -4.32
CA GLU A 320 -1.39 3.25 -3.63
C GLU A 320 -0.63 2.28 -4.53
N ILE A 321 0.38 1.61 -3.97
CA ILE A 321 1.20 0.59 -4.63
C ILE A 321 1.15 -0.66 -3.76
N ASP A 322 0.46 -1.70 -4.23
CA ASP A 322 0.19 -2.89 -3.43
C ASP A 322 1.11 -4.04 -3.78
N PHE A 323 1.48 -4.79 -2.74
CA PHE A 323 2.12 -6.10 -2.84
C PHE A 323 1.34 -7.06 -1.93
N GLU A 324 0.29 -7.67 -2.47
CA GLU A 324 -0.59 -8.54 -1.69
C GLU A 324 -0.35 -10.01 -1.99
N ILE A 325 -0.73 -10.84 -1.04
CA ILE A 325 -0.63 -12.29 -1.12
C ILE A 325 -2.01 -12.86 -0.85
N VAL A 326 -2.62 -13.50 -1.85
CA VAL A 326 -4.01 -13.97 -1.82
C VAL A 326 -4.15 -15.41 -2.34
N LYS A 327 -5.19 -16.13 -1.90
CA LYS A 327 -5.55 -17.42 -2.51
C LYS A 327 -6.59 -17.20 -3.60
N GLU A 328 -6.16 -17.34 -4.85
CA GLU A 328 -6.94 -16.93 -6.03
C GLU A 328 -6.49 -17.72 -7.27
N SER A 329 -7.29 -17.72 -8.34
CA SER A 329 -6.86 -18.16 -9.66
C SER A 329 -5.77 -17.24 -10.22
N GLN A 330 -4.78 -17.83 -10.89
CA GLN A 330 -3.76 -17.10 -11.65
C GLN A 330 -4.39 -16.32 -12.81
N TYR A 331 -5.49 -16.80 -13.36
CA TYR A 331 -6.13 -16.21 -14.52
C TYR A 331 -7.29 -15.30 -14.10
N TRP A 332 -7.72 -14.47 -15.04
CA TRP A 332 -8.86 -13.57 -14.87
C TRP A 332 -10.13 -14.23 -15.39
N PRO A 333 -11.33 -13.69 -15.07
CA PRO A 333 -12.57 -14.17 -15.69
C PRO A 333 -12.50 -14.09 -17.21
N GLN A 334 -13.16 -15.03 -17.91
CA GLN A 334 -13.18 -15.09 -19.38
C GLN A 334 -13.57 -13.77 -20.04
N THR A 335 -14.50 -13.03 -19.43
CA THR A 335 -14.95 -11.70 -19.88
C THR A 335 -13.82 -10.68 -19.99
N SER A 336 -12.74 -10.86 -19.21
CA SER A 336 -11.57 -9.98 -19.23
C SER A 336 -10.71 -10.15 -20.49
N TYR A 337 -10.90 -11.21 -21.27
CA TYR A 337 -10.08 -11.53 -22.45
C TYR A 337 -10.76 -11.18 -23.78
N ALA A 338 -12.01 -10.71 -23.77
CA ALA A 338 -12.82 -10.51 -24.98
C ALA A 338 -12.15 -9.62 -26.04
N ASN A 339 -11.39 -8.61 -25.62
CA ASN A 339 -10.66 -7.68 -26.49
C ASN A 339 -9.16 -7.71 -26.23
N SER A 340 -8.59 -8.87 -25.86
CA SER A 340 -7.20 -9.00 -25.45
C SER A 340 -6.26 -9.65 -26.48
N ASN A 341 -4.97 -9.31 -26.39
CA ASN A 341 -3.87 -10.06 -27.02
C ASN A 341 -3.50 -11.34 -26.22
N SER A 342 -3.89 -11.43 -24.95
CA SER A 342 -3.72 -12.62 -24.12
C SER A 342 -4.78 -13.66 -24.45
N LYS A 343 -4.38 -14.93 -24.45
CA LYS A 343 -5.32 -16.04 -24.55
C LYS A 343 -5.92 -16.36 -23.20
N PHE A 344 -7.25 -16.50 -23.13
CA PHE A 344 -7.92 -16.99 -21.94
C PHE A 344 -7.41 -18.38 -21.56
N LYS A 345 -7.17 -18.57 -20.27
CA LYS A 345 -6.78 -19.83 -19.65
C LYS A 345 -7.55 -19.97 -18.33
N THR A 346 -7.66 -21.19 -17.86
CA THR A 346 -8.19 -21.51 -16.53
C THR A 346 -7.18 -22.37 -15.79
N ASP A 347 -7.25 -22.31 -14.46
CA ASP A 347 -6.53 -23.21 -13.56
C ASP A 347 -7.54 -23.90 -12.62
N ASN A 348 -7.02 -24.78 -11.77
CA ASN A 348 -7.79 -25.38 -10.69
C ASN A 348 -7.31 -24.81 -9.35
N ALA A 349 -7.58 -23.52 -9.13
CA ALA A 349 -7.21 -22.80 -7.91
C ALA A 349 -7.72 -23.46 -6.62
N TYR A 350 -8.79 -24.26 -6.69
CA TYR A 350 -9.33 -25.02 -5.57
C TYR A 350 -8.43 -26.21 -5.18
N ASN A 351 -7.71 -26.82 -6.13
CA ASN A 351 -6.90 -27.99 -5.88
C ASN A 351 -5.39 -27.74 -5.82
N ASN A 352 -4.88 -26.63 -6.37
CA ASN A 352 -3.45 -26.32 -6.31
C ASN A 352 -3.04 -25.74 -4.94
N ASN A 353 -1.75 -25.89 -4.63
CA ASN A 353 -1.11 -25.30 -3.45
C ASN A 353 -0.50 -23.93 -3.75
N GLU A 354 -0.95 -23.29 -4.83
CA GLU A 354 -0.44 -21.99 -5.25
C GLU A 354 -1.22 -20.86 -4.57
N ILE A 355 -0.51 -19.78 -4.31
CA ILE A 355 -1.02 -18.47 -3.92
C ILE A 355 -0.64 -17.46 -5.00
N MET A 356 -1.43 -16.41 -5.12
CA MET A 356 -1.13 -15.33 -6.04
C MET A 356 -0.42 -14.23 -5.27
N VAL A 357 0.75 -13.88 -5.78
CA VAL A 357 1.45 -12.65 -5.40
C VAL A 357 0.96 -11.58 -6.37
N THR A 358 0.21 -10.61 -5.86
CA THR A 358 -0.43 -9.56 -6.65
C THR A 358 0.39 -8.28 -6.58
N CYS A 359 0.44 -7.58 -7.70
CA CYS A 359 1.09 -6.28 -7.82
C CYS A 359 0.08 -5.32 -8.40
N THR A 360 -0.24 -4.26 -7.67
CA THR A 360 -1.29 -3.31 -8.07
C THR A 360 -0.75 -1.89 -7.98
N ASN A 361 -0.94 -1.10 -9.04
CA ASN A 361 -0.72 0.35 -9.00
C ASN A 361 -2.08 1.05 -9.14
N TRP A 362 -2.46 1.82 -8.13
CA TRP A 362 -3.61 2.70 -8.18
C TRP A 362 -3.22 3.99 -8.89
N ASP A 363 -3.19 3.93 -10.22
CA ASP A 363 -2.97 5.09 -11.10
C ASP A 363 -4.20 5.97 -11.28
N MET A 364 -5.29 5.62 -10.59
CA MET A 364 -6.53 6.37 -10.50
C MET A 364 -7.18 6.58 -11.87
N ALA A 365 -6.99 5.61 -12.76
CA ALA A 365 -7.51 5.63 -14.12
C ALA A 365 -7.11 6.91 -14.88
N CYS A 366 -5.87 7.38 -14.74
CA CYS A 366 -5.33 8.41 -15.62
C CYS A 366 -5.00 7.83 -17.00
N HIS A 367 -5.57 8.41 -18.06
CA HIS A 367 -5.42 7.94 -19.45
C HIS A 367 -4.18 8.52 -20.16
N GLU A 368 -3.26 9.15 -19.44
CA GLU A 368 -2.00 9.66 -20.01
C GLU A 368 -1.03 8.58 -20.53
N PRO A 369 -0.94 7.37 -19.94
CA PRO A 369 -0.09 6.30 -20.45
C PRO A 369 -0.46 5.91 -21.89
N LYS A 370 0.55 5.79 -22.76
CA LYS A 370 0.38 5.52 -24.21
C LYS A 370 -0.34 4.21 -24.51
N GLU A 371 -0.17 3.21 -23.64
CA GLU A 371 -0.72 1.87 -23.75
C GLU A 371 -1.77 1.59 -22.67
N PHE A 372 -2.51 2.64 -22.25
CA PHE A 372 -3.66 2.46 -21.36
C PHE A 372 -4.64 1.43 -21.94
N ASN A 373 -4.90 0.36 -21.19
CA ASN A 373 -5.72 -0.74 -21.65
C ASN A 373 -6.68 -1.25 -20.57
N ILE A 374 -7.67 -2.02 -21.03
CA ILE A 374 -8.68 -2.69 -20.21
C ILE A 374 -8.71 -4.19 -20.54
N GLY A 375 -9.22 -4.99 -19.61
CA GLY A 375 -9.15 -6.44 -19.67
C GLY A 375 -7.77 -6.98 -19.31
N ALA A 376 -7.59 -8.29 -19.45
CA ALA A 376 -6.37 -9.02 -19.16
C ALA A 376 -5.43 -8.95 -20.35
N LYS A 377 -4.34 -8.20 -20.34
CA LYS A 377 -3.44 -7.90 -21.47
C LYS A 377 -1.99 -8.29 -21.19
N ASP A 378 -1.35 -8.95 -22.15
CA ASP A 378 0.05 -9.35 -22.04
C ASP A 378 0.92 -8.15 -22.35
N TYR A 379 1.86 -7.87 -21.45
CA TYR A 379 2.82 -6.79 -21.56
C TYR A 379 4.22 -7.35 -21.31
N THR A 380 5.15 -7.08 -22.23
CA THR A 380 6.51 -7.59 -22.16
C THR A 380 7.49 -6.46 -21.89
N VAL A 381 8.26 -6.60 -20.81
CA VAL A 381 9.28 -5.64 -20.39
C VAL A 381 10.47 -6.41 -19.83
N ASP A 382 11.68 -5.95 -20.15
CA ASP A 382 12.93 -6.59 -19.74
C ASP A 382 12.97 -8.11 -20.05
N GLY A 383 12.38 -8.51 -21.19
CA GLY A 383 12.33 -9.91 -21.65
C GLY A 383 11.37 -10.83 -20.89
N LYS A 384 10.52 -10.28 -20.00
CA LYS A 384 9.48 -11.02 -19.27
C LYS A 384 8.09 -10.52 -19.62
N THR A 385 7.15 -11.44 -19.76
CA THR A 385 5.75 -11.11 -20.05
C THR A 385 4.90 -11.25 -18.78
N TYR A 386 4.09 -10.24 -18.51
CA TYR A 386 3.12 -10.21 -17.43
C TYR A 386 1.71 -10.00 -18.01
N THR A 387 0.71 -10.69 -17.47
CA THR A 387 -0.69 -10.44 -17.83
C THR A 387 -1.26 -9.41 -16.85
N LEU A 388 -1.34 -8.17 -17.32
CA LEU A 388 -1.89 -7.03 -16.60
C LEU A 388 -3.41 -6.99 -16.73
N HIS A 389 -4.11 -6.40 -15.79
CA HIS A 389 -5.56 -6.31 -15.82
C HIS A 389 -6.11 -5.02 -15.24
N ARG A 390 -7.09 -4.47 -15.94
CA ARG A 390 -7.97 -3.39 -15.48
C ARG A 390 -9.40 -3.72 -15.87
N TRP A 391 -10.36 -3.61 -14.95
CA TRP A 391 -11.76 -4.03 -15.22
C TRP A 391 -12.42 -3.26 -16.37
N ASN A 392 -12.25 -1.94 -16.40
CA ASN A 392 -12.83 -1.06 -17.40
C ASN A 392 -12.05 0.27 -17.47
N HIS A 393 -12.52 1.22 -18.29
CA HIS A 393 -11.86 2.52 -18.48
C HIS A 393 -11.89 3.43 -17.25
N TYR A 394 -12.73 3.13 -16.26
CA TYR A 394 -12.95 3.92 -15.05
C TYR A 394 -12.30 3.31 -13.81
N TYR A 395 -11.91 2.04 -13.91
CA TYR A 395 -11.34 1.30 -12.80
C TYR A 395 -9.96 1.84 -12.46
N LYS A 396 -9.78 2.22 -11.19
CA LYS A 396 -8.68 3.08 -10.70
C LYS A 396 -7.33 2.38 -10.55
N ALA A 397 -7.27 1.07 -10.78
CA ALA A 397 -6.09 0.28 -10.55
C ALA A 397 -5.73 -0.58 -11.76
N LEU A 398 -4.42 -0.76 -11.97
CA LEU A 398 -3.85 -1.77 -12.87
C LEU A 398 -3.21 -2.85 -12.00
N SER A 399 -3.56 -4.11 -12.23
CA SER A 399 -3.14 -5.24 -11.41
C SER A 399 -2.44 -6.32 -12.23
N ALA A 400 -1.55 -7.08 -11.61
CA ALA A 400 -0.97 -8.31 -12.14
C ALA A 400 -1.02 -9.41 -11.08
N LYS A 401 -1.06 -10.67 -11.51
CA LYS A 401 -0.97 -11.84 -10.64
C LYS A 401 0.20 -12.71 -11.07
N THR A 402 1.03 -13.13 -10.12
CA THR A 402 2.07 -14.12 -10.34
C THR A 402 1.88 -15.27 -9.36
N ALA A 403 1.68 -16.47 -9.90
CA ALA A 403 1.56 -17.67 -9.09
C ALA A 403 2.88 -17.99 -8.38
N ALA A 404 2.76 -18.44 -7.14
CA ALA A 404 3.85 -18.98 -6.36
C ALA A 404 3.37 -20.18 -5.56
N VAL A 405 4.21 -21.19 -5.41
CA VAL A 405 3.90 -22.32 -4.52
C VAL A 405 3.91 -21.80 -3.07
N HIS A 406 2.90 -22.17 -2.28
CA HIS A 406 2.75 -21.69 -0.90
C HIS A 406 4.00 -21.93 -0.05
N ASP A 407 4.57 -23.15 -0.08
CA ASP A 407 5.82 -23.48 0.62
C ASP A 407 7.01 -22.60 0.18
N GLU A 408 7.05 -22.09 -1.05
CA GLU A 408 8.16 -21.25 -1.52
C GLU A 408 8.19 -19.87 -0.88
N ILE A 409 7.07 -19.40 -0.29
CA ILE A 409 6.92 -18.06 0.30
C ILE A 409 6.59 -18.10 1.80
N PHE A 410 6.28 -19.26 2.37
CA PHE A 410 5.93 -19.36 3.80
C PHE A 410 6.78 -20.33 4.62
N LYS A 411 7.57 -21.21 3.99
CA LYS A 411 8.31 -22.27 4.70
C LYS A 411 9.59 -21.78 5.36
N ALA A 412 10.26 -20.79 4.77
CA ALA A 412 11.43 -20.17 5.39
C ALA A 412 11.02 -19.32 6.60
N PRO A 413 11.93 -19.04 7.54
CA PRO A 413 11.62 -18.20 8.71
C PRO A 413 11.14 -16.79 8.35
N TYR A 414 11.43 -16.30 7.15
CA TYR A 414 11.05 -15.00 6.60
C TYR A 414 11.33 -14.96 5.10
N TYR A 415 10.86 -13.89 4.45
CA TYR A 415 11.23 -13.50 3.08
C TYR A 415 11.46 -11.99 3.01
N TYR A 416 12.25 -11.57 2.03
CA TYR A 416 12.37 -10.18 1.64
C TYR A 416 11.33 -9.84 0.58
N PHE A 417 10.62 -8.75 0.82
CA PHE A 417 9.70 -8.10 -0.10
C PHE A 417 10.31 -6.76 -0.49
N GLU A 418 10.31 -6.45 -1.79
CA GLU A 418 10.83 -5.19 -2.31
C GLU A 418 9.84 -4.53 -3.26
N ILE A 419 9.56 -3.25 -3.01
CA ILE A 419 8.94 -2.33 -3.96
C ILE A 419 10.03 -1.34 -4.38
N ASP A 420 10.53 -1.48 -5.61
CA ASP A 420 11.47 -0.55 -6.24
C ASP A 420 10.65 0.44 -7.06
N TRP A 421 10.32 1.56 -6.43
CA TRP A 421 9.49 2.60 -7.00
C TRP A 421 10.37 3.74 -7.53
N GLN A 422 10.39 3.84 -8.85
CA GLN A 422 11.17 4.79 -9.62
C GLN A 422 10.24 5.83 -10.27
N PRO A 423 10.76 6.95 -10.80
CA PRO A 423 9.94 7.97 -11.47
C PRO A 423 9.14 7.45 -12.67
N GLU A 424 9.65 6.42 -13.35
CA GLU A 424 9.09 5.91 -14.61
C GLU A 424 8.61 4.46 -14.54
N LYS A 425 8.86 3.73 -13.45
CA LYS A 425 8.40 2.36 -13.27
C LYS A 425 8.35 1.92 -11.81
N ILE A 426 7.59 0.89 -11.54
CA ILE A 426 7.53 0.18 -10.27
C ILE A 426 7.92 -1.28 -10.54
N ILE A 427 8.79 -1.82 -9.70
CA ILE A 427 9.23 -3.22 -9.78
C ILE A 427 9.00 -3.88 -8.44
N TRP A 428 8.29 -5.00 -8.45
CA TRP A 428 8.06 -5.81 -7.26
C TRP A 428 8.99 -7.01 -7.29
N ARG A 429 9.66 -7.28 -6.16
CA ARG A 429 10.53 -8.44 -6.01
C ARG A 429 10.30 -9.16 -4.70
N ILE A 430 10.48 -10.48 -4.72
CA ILE A 430 10.44 -11.31 -3.52
C ILE A 430 11.59 -12.31 -3.54
N GLY A 431 12.11 -12.68 -2.38
CA GLY A 431 13.13 -13.72 -2.28
C GLY A 431 13.51 -14.02 -0.83
N PRO A 432 14.24 -15.12 -0.59
CA PRO A 432 14.65 -15.48 0.76
C PRO A 432 15.73 -14.53 1.32
N GLU A 433 16.52 -13.91 0.46
CA GLU A 433 17.63 -13.00 0.81
C GLU A 433 17.70 -11.82 -0.17
N LYS A 434 18.34 -10.71 0.23
CA LYS A 434 18.38 -9.45 -0.54
C LYS A 434 19.04 -9.60 -1.93
N ASP A 435 20.03 -10.47 -2.04
CA ASP A 435 20.76 -10.79 -3.28
C ASP A 435 20.07 -11.88 -4.13
N LYS A 436 18.98 -12.47 -3.63
CA LYS A 436 18.23 -13.56 -4.26
C LYS A 436 16.78 -13.16 -4.57
N LEU A 437 16.53 -11.87 -4.74
CA LEU A 437 15.23 -11.34 -5.11
C LEU A 437 14.90 -11.65 -6.57
N ARG A 438 13.76 -12.28 -6.81
CA ARG A 438 13.19 -12.45 -8.16
C ARG A 438 12.15 -11.39 -8.45
N VAL A 439 12.16 -10.85 -9.67
CA VAL A 439 11.12 -9.92 -10.15
C VAL A 439 9.81 -10.67 -10.32
N ILE A 440 8.75 -10.13 -9.71
CA ILE A 440 7.38 -10.65 -9.73
C ILE A 440 6.51 -9.91 -10.75
N CYS A 441 6.67 -8.59 -10.84
CA CYS A 441 5.95 -7.74 -11.78
C CYS A 441 6.76 -6.47 -12.05
N VAL A 442 6.51 -5.86 -13.21
CA VAL A 442 6.99 -4.53 -13.58
C VAL A 442 5.83 -3.76 -14.20
N MET A 443 5.59 -2.53 -13.73
CA MET A 443 4.67 -1.59 -14.36
C MET A 443 5.43 -0.31 -14.66
N ASP A 444 5.39 0.15 -15.91
CA ASP A 444 6.09 1.37 -16.34
C ASP A 444 5.13 2.49 -16.78
N LYS A 445 5.69 3.66 -17.05
CA LYS A 445 4.96 4.86 -17.48
C LYS A 445 4.18 4.68 -18.79
N ASN A 446 4.48 3.66 -19.60
CA ASN A 446 3.78 3.44 -20.86
C ASN A 446 2.39 2.85 -20.63
N ILE A 447 2.21 2.04 -19.58
CA ILE A 447 0.96 1.33 -19.28
C ILE A 447 0.21 1.88 -18.07
N SER A 448 0.88 2.63 -17.18
CA SER A 448 0.27 3.11 -15.94
C SER A 448 0.87 4.45 -15.50
N ALA A 449 0.04 5.32 -14.90
CA ALA A 449 0.54 6.58 -14.35
C ALA A 449 1.26 6.34 -13.02
N ILE A 450 2.60 6.36 -13.07
CA ILE A 450 3.45 6.13 -11.90
C ILE A 450 3.30 7.30 -10.89
N PRO A 451 2.97 7.04 -9.62
CA PRO A 451 2.86 8.08 -8.60
C PRO A 451 4.20 8.79 -8.37
N ASN A 452 4.12 10.04 -7.92
CA ASN A 452 5.28 10.90 -7.63
C ASN A 452 5.09 11.75 -6.36
N ASN A 453 4.10 11.42 -5.53
CA ASN A 453 3.80 12.09 -4.27
C ASN A 453 4.23 11.23 -3.08
N GLN A 454 4.33 11.79 -1.88
CA GLN A 454 4.86 11.09 -0.70
C GLN A 454 3.90 9.99 -0.21
N MET A 455 4.44 8.78 -0.03
CA MET A 455 3.72 7.61 0.45
C MET A 455 4.37 7.03 1.72
N MET A 456 3.53 6.39 2.52
CA MET A 456 3.83 5.70 3.77
C MET A 456 3.85 4.20 3.54
N ILE A 457 4.62 3.49 4.34
CA ILE A 457 4.71 2.04 4.27
C ILE A 457 3.60 1.46 5.13
N MET A 458 2.95 0.44 4.61
CA MET A 458 1.82 -0.25 5.23
C MET A 458 2.11 -1.75 5.30
N PHE A 459 1.77 -2.36 6.44
CA PHE A 459 1.72 -3.80 6.61
C PHE A 459 0.33 -4.16 7.10
N THR A 460 -0.35 -5.10 6.44
CA THR A 460 -1.72 -5.45 6.81
C THR A 460 -1.99 -6.96 6.73
N GLN A 461 -2.91 -7.40 7.58
CA GLN A 461 -3.53 -8.72 7.58
C GLN A 461 -5.05 -8.51 7.51
N GLU A 462 -5.64 -8.91 6.38
CA GLU A 462 -6.99 -8.48 6.02
C GLU A 462 -7.93 -9.63 5.67
N TRP A 463 -9.17 -9.53 6.11
CA TRP A 463 -10.24 -10.42 5.70
C TRP A 463 -10.88 -9.86 4.43
N HIS A 464 -10.49 -10.38 3.27
CA HIS A 464 -10.96 -9.85 1.97
C HIS A 464 -12.45 -10.10 1.72
N ASN A 465 -13.05 -9.18 0.97
CA ASN A 465 -14.35 -9.40 0.34
C ASN A 465 -14.18 -10.27 -0.92
N GLU A 466 -15.02 -11.28 -1.08
CA GLU A 466 -15.01 -12.20 -2.23
C GLU A 466 -15.25 -11.49 -3.57
N GLU A 467 -15.84 -10.30 -3.56
CA GLU A 467 -16.10 -9.52 -4.78
C GLU A 467 -14.86 -8.84 -5.35
N TRP A 468 -13.80 -8.63 -4.56
CA TRP A 468 -12.57 -7.97 -5.03
C TRP A 468 -11.74 -8.88 -5.94
N TRP A 469 -11.83 -10.18 -5.73
CA TRP A 469 -11.17 -11.20 -6.54
C TRP A 469 -12.18 -12.26 -6.97
N PRO A 470 -12.89 -12.05 -8.10
CA PRO A 470 -14.09 -12.83 -8.43
C PRO A 470 -13.83 -14.29 -8.81
N THR A 471 -12.57 -14.69 -8.98
CA THR A 471 -12.18 -16.06 -9.32
C THR A 471 -11.83 -16.90 -8.09
N ALA A 472 -12.02 -16.36 -6.87
CA ALA A 472 -11.56 -16.97 -5.62
C ALA A 472 -12.13 -18.38 -5.44
N PRO A 473 -11.29 -19.40 -5.13
CA PRO A 473 -11.77 -20.76 -4.97
C PRO A 473 -12.57 -20.95 -3.67
N TYR A 474 -12.37 -20.07 -2.68
CA TYR A 474 -13.05 -20.13 -1.40
C TYR A 474 -13.76 -18.82 -1.10
N LYS A 475 -15.05 -18.94 -0.78
CA LYS A 475 -15.88 -17.84 -0.30
C LYS A 475 -15.60 -17.54 1.17
N GLN A 476 -15.31 -16.27 1.47
CA GLN A 476 -14.93 -15.79 2.80
C GLN A 476 -15.97 -16.15 3.87
N ASN A 477 -17.25 -16.10 3.51
CA ASN A 477 -18.38 -16.42 4.39
C ASN A 477 -18.35 -17.86 4.93
N PHE A 478 -17.63 -18.78 4.28
CA PHE A 478 -17.53 -20.18 4.70
C PHE A 478 -16.18 -20.54 5.32
N ILE A 479 -15.31 -19.55 5.49
CA ILE A 479 -14.06 -19.72 6.24
C ILE A 479 -14.36 -19.52 7.74
N PRO A 480 -14.05 -20.50 8.61
CA PRO A 480 -14.33 -20.42 10.03
C PRO A 480 -13.60 -19.26 10.71
N PHE A 481 -14.05 -18.93 11.92
CA PHE A 481 -13.33 -18.02 12.81
C PHE A 481 -12.03 -18.65 13.30
N PRO A 482 -10.97 -17.85 13.52
CA PRO A 482 -9.67 -18.37 13.93
C PRO A 482 -9.74 -18.92 15.36
N LYS A 483 -9.34 -20.18 15.54
CA LYS A 483 -9.20 -20.81 16.87
C LYS A 483 -7.94 -20.36 17.62
N LYS A 484 -6.90 -19.99 16.88
CA LYS A 484 -5.63 -19.47 17.40
C LYS A 484 -5.31 -18.14 16.75
N ASP A 485 -4.48 -17.36 17.44
CA ASP A 485 -3.95 -16.12 16.91
C ASP A 485 -3.18 -16.36 15.60
N ILE A 486 -3.42 -15.52 14.60
CA ILE A 486 -2.70 -15.54 13.32
C ILE A 486 -1.70 -14.37 13.33
N ILE A 487 -0.41 -14.70 13.38
CA ILE A 487 0.66 -13.74 13.68
C ILE A 487 1.55 -13.50 12.47
N GLY A 488 1.67 -12.23 12.06
CA GLY A 488 2.69 -11.74 11.14
C GLY A 488 3.78 -10.95 11.86
N GLU A 489 5.00 -10.98 11.33
CA GLU A 489 6.16 -10.31 11.93
C GLU A 489 6.96 -9.52 10.90
N ILE A 490 7.34 -8.29 11.26
CA ILE A 490 8.29 -7.47 10.50
C ILE A 490 9.62 -7.48 11.25
N LEU A 491 10.69 -7.85 10.56
CA LEU A 491 12.01 -8.13 11.12
C LEU A 491 13.07 -7.12 10.66
N GLU A 492 12.88 -6.48 9.52
CA GLU A 492 13.75 -5.44 8.99
C GLU A 492 12.94 -4.54 8.05
N LEU A 493 13.26 -3.25 8.02
CA LEU A 493 12.76 -2.32 7.00
C LEU A 493 13.84 -1.29 6.66
N GLU A 494 14.21 -1.22 5.39
CA GLU A 494 15.12 -0.22 4.86
C GLU A 494 14.59 0.39 3.55
N ILE A 495 15.05 1.61 3.26
CA ILE A 495 14.78 2.32 2.01
C ILE A 495 16.10 2.85 1.47
N GLU A 496 16.39 2.53 0.21
CA GLU A 496 17.60 2.91 -0.51
C GLU A 496 17.31 3.73 -1.76
#